data_AF-A0A7X2SAJ4-F1
#
_entry.id   AF-A0A7X2SAJ4-F1
#
_cell.length_a   1.000
_cell.length_b   1.000
_cell.length_c   1.000
_cell.angle_alpha   90.00
_cell.angle_beta   90.00
_cell.angle_gamma   90.00
#
_symmetry.space_group_name_H-M   'P 1'
#
loop_
_entity.id
_entity.type
_entity.pdbx_description
1 polymer ?
#
loop_
_entity_poly.entity_id
_entity_poly.type
_entity_poly.pdbx_seq_one_letter_code
_entity_poly.pdbx_strand_id
1 'polypeptide(L)'
;MPGCSLCMGNQARVAPKSTVLSTSTRNFPNRLGDGANVYLTSAELAAVGAVLGKLPSPQEYMEYAKDLNSMSKEIYKYLNFDQMENYTKKAAEANIA
;
A
#
# COMPACT_ATOMS: atom_id res chain seq x y z
N MET A 1 11.51 5.67 -7.22
CA MET A 1 11.14 4.86 -8.40
C MET A 1 9.84 4.11 -8.10
N PRO A 2 8.81 4.24 -8.94
CA PRO A 2 7.67 3.31 -8.96
C PRO A 2 8.12 1.92 -9.43
N GLY A 3 7.66 0.86 -8.75
CA GLY A 3 8.02 -0.52 -9.09
C GLY A 3 7.57 -1.52 -8.03
N CYS A 4 7.88 -2.81 -8.23
CA CYS A 4 7.42 -3.89 -7.34
C CYS A 4 8.00 -3.86 -5.92
N SER A 5 9.15 -3.20 -5.72
CA SER A 5 9.81 -3.04 -4.42
C SER A 5 9.92 -4.40 -3.68
N LEU A 6 9.51 -4.47 -2.41
CA LEU A 6 9.56 -5.67 -1.58
C LEU A 6 8.64 -6.81 -2.04
N CYS A 7 7.64 -6.54 -2.89
CA CYS A 7 6.62 -7.54 -3.27
C CYS A 7 7.23 -8.79 -3.92
N MET A 8 8.33 -8.62 -4.66
CA MET A 8 9.02 -9.73 -5.31
C MET A 8 10.15 -10.33 -4.46
N GLY A 9 10.76 -9.54 -3.59
CA GLY A 9 11.91 -9.96 -2.76
C GLY A 9 13.17 -10.32 -3.54
N ASN A 10 13.28 -9.89 -4.80
CA ASN A 10 14.41 -10.14 -5.70
C ASN A 10 15.48 -9.02 -5.69
N GLN A 11 15.22 -7.93 -4.98
CA GLN A 11 16.12 -6.78 -4.82
C GLN A 11 16.22 -6.48 -3.32
N ALA A 12 15.42 -5.52 -2.83
CA ALA A 12 15.28 -5.26 -1.41
C ALA A 12 14.54 -6.42 -0.71
N ARG A 13 14.99 -6.73 0.51
CA ARG A 13 14.41 -7.74 1.40
C ARG A 13 14.28 -7.17 2.79
N VAL A 14 13.30 -7.66 3.56
CA VAL A 14 13.17 -7.32 4.98
C VAL A 14 14.25 -8.02 5.80
N ALA A 15 14.50 -7.54 7.02
CA ALA A 15 15.44 -8.20 7.92
C ALA A 15 15.00 -9.66 8.21
N PRO A 16 15.95 -10.61 8.34
CA PRO A 16 15.62 -12.00 8.63
C PRO A 16 14.74 -12.15 9.87
N LYS A 17 13.83 -13.12 9.84
CA LYS A 17 12.91 -13.47 10.95
C LYS A 17 11.97 -12.34 11.40
N SER A 18 11.82 -11.29 10.60
CA SER A 18 10.85 -10.22 10.88
C SER A 18 9.41 -10.69 10.76
N THR A 19 8.52 -10.05 11.52
CA THR A 19 7.08 -10.12 11.31
C THR A 19 6.64 -8.92 10.49
N VAL A 20 5.91 -9.14 9.39
CA VAL A 20 5.57 -8.10 8.41
C VAL A 20 4.07 -8.10 8.14
N LEU A 21 3.44 -6.93 8.19
CA LEU A 21 2.13 -6.67 7.61
C LEU A 21 2.34 -6.11 6.20
N SER A 22 1.81 -6.77 5.18
CA SER A 22 2.10 -6.45 3.78
C SER A 22 0.81 -6.36 2.95
N THR A 23 0.72 -5.32 2.12
CA THR A 23 -0.34 -5.16 1.11
C THR A 23 0.01 -5.84 -0.22
N SER A 24 1.11 -6.60 -0.27
CA SER A 24 1.49 -7.40 -1.42
C SER A 24 0.50 -8.53 -1.70
N THR A 25 0.70 -9.27 -2.78
CA THR A 25 -0.19 -10.36 -3.18
C THR A 25 0.20 -11.73 -2.64
N ARG A 26 1.38 -11.90 -2.03
CA ARG A 26 1.93 -13.23 -1.68
C ARG A 26 2.78 -13.20 -0.40
N ASN A 27 2.63 -14.22 0.44
CA ASN A 27 3.33 -14.38 1.71
C ASN A 27 4.00 -15.75 1.91
N PHE A 28 4.33 -16.47 0.83
CA PHE A 28 5.00 -17.78 0.94
C PHE A 28 6.38 -17.67 1.63
N PRO A 29 6.88 -18.76 2.24
CA PRO A 29 8.15 -18.73 2.98
C PRO A 29 9.30 -18.13 2.17
N ASN A 30 10.11 -17.30 2.81
CA ASN A 30 11.27 -16.61 2.23
C ASN A 30 10.96 -15.63 1.08
N ARG A 31 9.67 -15.27 0.86
CA ARG A 31 9.30 -14.32 -0.18
C ARG A 31 9.87 -12.93 0.06
N LEU A 32 9.50 -12.27 1.17
CA LEU A 32 9.97 -10.92 1.47
C LEU A 32 11.33 -10.89 2.19
N GLY A 33 11.68 -11.96 2.90
CA GLY A 33 12.90 -12.06 3.68
C GLY A 33 13.04 -13.43 4.33
N ASP A 34 14.25 -13.77 4.75
CA ASP A 34 14.59 -15.12 5.20
C ASP A 34 13.96 -15.44 6.56
N GLY A 35 13.14 -16.49 6.60
CA GLY A 35 12.38 -16.87 7.80
C GLY A 35 11.38 -15.80 8.27
N ALA A 36 11.03 -14.82 7.43
CA ALA A 36 10.07 -13.79 7.78
C ALA A 36 8.64 -14.35 7.83
N ASN A 37 7.87 -13.92 8.83
CA ASN A 37 6.45 -14.20 8.95
C ASN A 37 5.66 -13.05 8.36
N VAL A 38 4.94 -13.29 7.26
CA VAL A 38 4.26 -12.25 6.50
C VAL A 38 2.75 -12.46 6.55
N TYR A 39 2.04 -11.42 6.99
CA TYR A 39 0.58 -11.35 6.99
C TYR A 39 0.11 -10.43 5.86
N LEU A 40 -0.83 -10.91 5.04
CA LEU A 40 -1.44 -10.12 3.99
C LEU A 40 -2.60 -9.30 4.58
N THR A 41 -2.56 -7.98 4.39
CA THR A 41 -3.53 -7.05 5.00
C THR A 41 -3.93 -5.95 4.01
N SER A 42 -5.00 -5.21 4.33
CA SER A 42 -5.29 -3.94 3.65
C SER A 42 -4.25 -2.88 4.00
N ALA A 43 -4.26 -1.75 3.26
CA ALA A 43 -3.37 -0.62 3.52
C ALA A 43 -3.68 0.06 4.85
N GLU A 44 -4.97 0.20 5.18
CA GLU A 44 -5.45 0.79 6.41
C GLU A 44 -4.99 -0.03 7.62
N LEU A 45 -5.18 -1.36 7.58
CA LEU A 45 -4.74 -2.24 8.67
C LEU A 45 -3.22 -2.26 8.82
N ALA A 46 -2.47 -2.25 7.71
CA ALA A 46 -1.01 -2.15 7.75
C ALA A 46 -0.55 -0.84 8.39
N ALA A 47 -1.21 0.28 8.07
CA ALA A 47 -0.91 1.58 8.66
C ALA A 47 -1.16 1.61 10.17
N VAL A 48 -2.32 1.10 10.62
CA VAL A 48 -2.63 0.99 12.06
C VAL A 48 -1.61 0.10 12.78
N GLY A 49 -1.28 -1.06 12.21
CA GLY A 49 -0.28 -1.96 12.78
C GLY A 49 1.13 -1.36 12.80
N ALA A 50 1.48 -0.51 11.85
CA ALA A 50 2.74 0.23 11.84
C ALA A 50 2.81 1.28 12.96
N VAL A 51 1.71 1.96 13.26
CA VAL A 51 1.61 2.91 14.39
C VAL A 51 1.70 2.18 15.74
N LEU A 52 1.00 1.06 15.88
CA LEU A 52 0.95 0.30 17.13
C LEU A 52 2.14 -0.65 17.36
N GLY A 53 2.89 -0.98 16.30
CA GLY A 53 4.01 -1.93 16.34
C GLY A 53 3.57 -3.40 16.51
N LYS A 54 2.29 -3.71 16.32
CA LYS A 54 1.70 -5.05 16.47
C LYS A 54 0.49 -5.23 15.54
N LEU A 55 0.05 -6.47 15.35
CA LEU A 55 -1.27 -6.72 14.75
C LEU A 55 -2.34 -6.25 15.75
N PRO A 56 -3.20 -5.27 15.40
CA PRO A 56 -4.19 -4.75 16.33
C PRO A 56 -5.34 -5.74 16.55
N SER A 57 -5.99 -5.61 17.70
CA SER A 57 -7.33 -6.16 17.92
C SER A 57 -8.37 -5.44 17.05
N PRO A 58 -9.55 -6.05 16.81
CA PRO A 58 -10.63 -5.38 16.09
C PRO A 58 -11.05 -4.04 16.72
N GLN A 59 -11.07 -3.96 18.06
CA GLN A 59 -11.42 -2.75 18.80
C GLN A 59 -10.39 -1.64 18.55
N GLU A 60 -9.10 -1.93 18.73
CA GLU A 60 -8.02 -0.98 18.45
C GLU A 60 -8.06 -0.53 16.99
N TYR A 61 -8.29 -1.42 16.03
CA TYR A 61 -8.42 -1.04 14.62
C TYR A 61 -9.57 -0.06 14.38
N MET A 62 -10.75 -0.33 14.95
CA MET A 62 -11.94 0.51 14.73
C MET A 62 -11.81 1.91 15.32
N GLU A 63 -11.03 2.08 16.39
CA GLU A 63 -10.72 3.40 16.94
C GLU A 63 -10.00 4.28 15.92
N TYR A 64 -8.98 3.75 15.23
CA TYR A 64 -8.26 4.49 14.18
C TYR A 64 -9.09 4.62 12.89
N ALA A 65 -9.83 3.59 12.50
CA ALA A 65 -10.57 3.56 11.24
C ALA A 65 -11.77 4.54 11.22
N LYS A 66 -12.28 4.94 12.39
CA LYS A 66 -13.40 5.90 12.49
C LYS A 66 -13.08 7.22 11.80
N ASP A 67 -11.86 7.72 11.94
CA ASP A 67 -11.44 9.01 11.40
C ASP A 67 -11.24 8.95 9.88
N LEU A 68 -10.75 7.81 9.35
CA LEU A 68 -10.57 7.59 7.90
C LEU A 68 -11.89 7.71 7.13
N ASN A 69 -12.99 7.25 7.71
CA ASN A 69 -14.30 7.30 7.05
C ASN A 69 -14.81 8.73 6.82
N SER A 70 -14.50 9.65 7.75
CA SER A 70 -14.98 11.03 7.69
C SER A 70 -14.44 11.80 6.47
N MET A 71 -13.24 11.45 6.00
CA MET A 71 -12.55 12.08 4.87
C MET A 71 -12.56 11.20 3.60
N SER A 72 -13.34 10.12 3.58
CA SER A 72 -13.32 9.11 2.51
C SER A 72 -13.49 9.69 1.09
N LYS A 73 -14.35 10.70 0.91
CA LYS A 73 -14.57 11.39 -0.38
C LYS A 73 -13.35 12.15 -0.89
N GLU A 74 -12.46 12.56 0.02
CA GLU A 74 -11.24 13.29 -0.31
C GLU A 74 -10.05 12.36 -0.48
N ILE A 75 -9.99 11.29 0.33
CA ILE A 75 -8.89 10.31 0.35
C ILE A 75 -8.95 9.37 -0.86
N TYR A 76 -10.10 8.76 -1.13
CA TYR A 76 -10.22 7.69 -2.13
C TYR A 76 -10.55 8.22 -3.53
N LYS A 77 -9.73 9.15 -4.03
CA LYS A 77 -9.82 9.67 -5.40
C LYS A 77 -8.85 8.95 -6.31
N TYR A 78 -9.36 8.35 -7.39
CA TYR A 78 -8.54 7.77 -8.43
C TYR A 78 -7.94 8.84 -9.35
N LEU A 79 -6.84 8.50 -10.01
CA LEU A 79 -6.24 9.35 -11.03
C LEU A 79 -7.03 9.24 -12.34
N ASN A 80 -7.80 10.27 -12.67
CA ASN A 80 -8.52 10.41 -13.93
C ASN A 80 -7.79 11.41 -14.82
N PHE A 81 -6.86 10.95 -15.66
CA PHE A 81 -5.97 11.82 -16.45
C PHE A 81 -6.73 12.72 -17.44
N ASP A 82 -7.92 12.31 -17.87
CA ASP A 82 -8.84 13.08 -18.71
C ASP A 82 -9.46 14.29 -17.98
N GLN A 83 -9.46 14.29 -16.65
CA GLN A 83 -9.96 15.38 -15.81
C GLN A 83 -8.83 16.27 -15.25
N MET A 84 -7.58 15.98 -15.60
CA MET A 84 -6.40 16.65 -15.08
C MET A 84 -5.78 17.56 -16.14
N GLU A 85 -5.84 18.88 -15.92
CA GLU A 85 -5.44 19.91 -16.89
C GLU A 85 -4.01 19.72 -17.45
N ASN A 86 -3.08 19.32 -16.59
CA ASN A 86 -1.67 19.11 -16.99
C ASN A 86 -1.49 17.91 -17.94
N TYR A 87 -2.40 16.93 -17.90
CA TYR A 87 -2.42 15.79 -18.81
C TYR A 87 -3.22 16.12 -20.08
N THR A 88 -4.37 16.78 -19.95
CA THR A 88 -5.22 17.12 -21.11
C THR A 88 -4.58 18.14 -22.05
N LYS A 89 -3.87 19.16 -21.53
CA LYS A 89 -3.13 20.12 -22.37
C LYS A 89 -2.06 19.43 -23.21
N LYS A 90 -1.26 18.56 -22.60
CA LYS A 90 -0.23 17.78 -23.32
C LYS A 90 -0.84 16.82 -24.33
N ALA A 91 -1.97 16.21 -24.00
CA ALA A 91 -2.67 15.33 -24.92
C ALA A 91 -3.24 16.08 -26.14
N ALA A 92 -3.74 17.32 -25.95
CA ALA A 92 -4.27 18.15 -27.04
C ALA A 92 -3.20 18.61 -28.04
N GLU A 93 -1.95 18.74 -27.60
CA GLU A 93 -0.80 19.10 -28.44
C GLU A 93 -0.15 17.88 -29.11
N ALA A 94 -0.62 16.66 -28.81
CA ALA A 94 -0.03 15.45 -29.37
C ALA A 94 -0.43 15.27 -30.84
N ASN A 95 0.56 15.29 -31.74
CA ASN A 95 0.37 14.86 -33.13
C ASN A 95 0.24 13.34 -33.17
N ILE A 96 -0.98 12.85 -33.34
CA ILE A 96 -1.28 11.44 -33.56
C ILE A 96 -1.42 11.26 -35.06
N ALA A 97 -0.39 10.68 -35.69
CA ALA A 97 -0.40 10.29 -37.10
C ALA A 97 -1.20 8.99 -37.32
#